data_AF-A0A920QNB3-F1
#
_entry.id   AF-A0A920QNB3-F1
#
_cell.length_a   1.000
_cell.length_b   1.000
_cell.length_c   1.000
_cell.angle_alpha   90.00
_cell.angle_beta   90.00
_cell.angle_gamma   90.00
#
_symmetry.space_group_name_H-M   'P 1'
#
loop_
_entity.id
_entity.type
_entity.pdbx_description
1 polymer ?
#
loop_
_entity_poly.entity_id
_entity_poly.type
_entity_poly.pdbx_seq_one_letter_code
_entity_poly.pdbx_strand_id
1 'polypeptide(L)'
;MIYILIPHLNNYYSDFFVDNSINMNYGRTFKPFVSRYLQVPYPRLISLFSELNKEMESIDITIAELISLKSSGKHIIVYMPTYREEIDERKKLENQLTELFKLFSKGDKFVFVYKAHFIVSDIAQTRNENILEYTNPDPYPLLEISSALISDYSSVIFDYMPTKKNPYLFLLMI
;
A
#
# COMPACT_ATOMS: atom_id res chain seq x y z
N MET A 1 26.38 -22.02 12.10
CA MET A 1 26.58 -23.35 12.71
C MET A 1 25.31 -24.20 12.71
N ILE A 2 24.13 -23.65 13.02
CA ILE A 2 22.83 -24.35 12.94
C ILE A 2 22.46 -24.85 11.52
N TYR A 3 22.78 -24.09 10.48
CA TYR A 3 22.43 -24.40 9.08
C TYR A 3 23.16 -25.62 8.48
N ILE A 4 24.23 -26.10 9.14
CA ILE A 4 24.98 -27.30 8.73
C ILE A 4 24.32 -28.56 9.30
N LEU A 5 23.72 -28.45 10.49
CA LEU A 5 23.07 -29.57 11.19
C LEU A 5 21.63 -29.80 10.72
N ILE A 6 20.98 -28.77 10.17
CA ILE A 6 19.58 -28.79 9.76
C ILE A 6 19.44 -28.17 8.36
N PRO A 7 19.75 -28.92 7.28
CA PRO A 7 19.82 -28.38 5.93
C PRO A 7 18.49 -27.79 5.41
N HIS A 8 17.36 -28.24 5.96
CA HIS A 8 16.01 -27.77 5.63
C HIS A 8 15.65 -26.41 6.26
N LEU A 9 16.43 -25.92 7.23
CA LEU A 9 16.34 -24.53 7.72
C LEU A 9 17.13 -23.53 6.86
N ASN A 10 17.83 -24.03 5.83
CA ASN A 10 18.38 -23.16 4.80
C ASN A 10 17.21 -22.72 3.91
N ASN A 11 16.68 -21.50 4.15
CA ASN A 11 15.52 -20.88 3.51
C ASN A 11 15.59 -20.71 1.97
N TYR A 12 16.35 -21.54 1.26
CA TYR A 12 16.50 -21.53 -0.20
C TYR A 12 15.57 -22.52 -0.91
N TYR A 13 14.73 -23.26 -0.18
CA TYR A 13 13.86 -24.27 -0.76
C TYR A 13 12.42 -23.77 -0.81
N SER A 14 12.04 -23.13 -1.92
CA SER A 14 10.63 -22.95 -2.27
C SER A 14 10.25 -23.99 -3.31
N ASP A 15 9.20 -24.77 -3.09
CA ASP A 15 8.70 -25.70 -4.11
C ASP A 15 8.09 -24.94 -5.29
N PHE A 16 7.46 -23.79 -5.01
CA PHE A 16 6.85 -22.92 -6.01
C PHE A 16 7.28 -21.46 -5.84
N PHE A 17 7.48 -20.75 -6.95
CA PHE A 17 7.64 -19.30 -6.94
C PHE A 17 6.48 -18.67 -7.69
N VAL A 18 5.73 -17.81 -7.02
CA VAL A 18 4.54 -17.15 -7.56
C VAL A 18 4.92 -15.76 -8.04
N ASP A 19 4.65 -15.46 -9.31
CA ASP A 19 4.76 -14.12 -9.87
C ASP A 19 3.84 -13.98 -11.10
N ASN A 20 3.47 -12.75 -11.43
CA ASN A 20 2.57 -12.43 -12.54
C ASN A 20 3.22 -11.53 -13.61
N SER A 21 4.54 -11.30 -13.55
CA SER A 21 5.22 -10.45 -14.52
C SER A 21 5.42 -11.14 -15.88
N ILE A 22 5.47 -10.34 -16.95
CA ILE A 22 5.66 -10.84 -18.32
C ILE A 22 7.14 -11.19 -18.58
N ASN A 23 8.07 -10.40 -18.03
CA ASN A 23 9.50 -10.50 -18.28
C ASN A 23 10.23 -11.08 -17.06
N MET A 24 10.25 -12.41 -16.99
CA MET A 24 10.66 -13.21 -15.85
C MET A 24 12.17 -13.52 -15.88
N ASN A 25 13.03 -12.62 -15.38
CA ASN A 25 14.47 -12.90 -15.25
C ASN A 25 14.95 -12.88 -13.80
N TYR A 26 14.49 -13.88 -13.04
CA TYR A 26 14.86 -14.09 -11.65
C TYR A 26 16.16 -14.86 -11.47
N GLY A 27 16.67 -15.55 -12.50
CA GLY A 27 17.85 -16.41 -12.39
C GLY A 27 19.16 -15.67 -12.08
N ARG A 28 19.20 -14.35 -12.27
CA ARG A 28 20.32 -13.50 -11.83
C ARG A 28 20.23 -13.12 -10.35
N THR A 29 19.01 -12.85 -9.87
CA THR A 29 18.77 -12.34 -8.51
C THR A 29 18.64 -13.46 -7.50
N PHE A 30 17.88 -14.50 -7.85
CA PHE A 30 17.73 -15.72 -7.08
C PHE A 30 18.70 -16.76 -7.67
N LYS A 31 19.75 -17.09 -6.91
CA LYS A 31 20.66 -18.20 -7.24
C LYS A 31 19.83 -19.47 -7.56
N PRO A 32 20.29 -20.35 -8.45
CA PRO A 32 19.44 -21.31 -9.14
C PRO A 32 19.00 -22.44 -8.20
N PHE A 33 17.98 -22.16 -7.39
CA PHE A 33 17.09 -23.18 -6.90
C PHE A 33 15.87 -23.18 -7.82
N VAL A 34 15.64 -24.32 -8.49
CA VAL A 34 14.57 -24.49 -9.48
C VAL A 34 13.26 -24.73 -8.74
N SER A 35 12.75 -23.72 -8.05
CA SER A 35 11.36 -23.68 -7.61
C SER A 35 10.48 -23.72 -8.86
N ARG A 36 9.43 -24.55 -8.89
CA ARG A 36 8.49 -24.58 -10.00
C ARG A 36 7.75 -23.24 -10.06
N TYR A 37 7.83 -22.53 -11.19
CA TYR A 37 7.16 -21.24 -11.31
C TYR A 37 5.66 -21.42 -11.50
N LEU A 38 4.88 -20.66 -10.72
CA LEU A 38 3.44 -20.56 -10.87
C LEU A 38 3.10 -19.14 -11.32
N GLN A 39 2.76 -18.99 -12.60
CA GLN A 39 2.39 -17.70 -13.17
C GLN A 39 0.93 -17.37 -12.86
N VAL A 40 0.69 -16.80 -11.69
CA VAL A 40 -0.64 -16.36 -11.22
C VAL A 40 -0.52 -15.02 -10.49
N PRO A 41 -1.60 -14.20 -10.45
CA PRO A 41 -1.62 -13.00 -9.62
C PRO A 41 -1.30 -13.31 -8.15
N TYR A 42 -0.64 -12.38 -7.46
CA TYR A 42 -0.43 -12.52 -6.03
C TYR A 42 -1.79 -12.62 -5.30
N PRO A 43 -1.99 -13.57 -4.36
CA PRO A 43 -3.26 -13.72 -3.66
C PRO A 43 -3.76 -12.43 -2.98
N ARG A 44 -2.84 -11.59 -2.50
CA ARG A 44 -3.16 -10.28 -1.90
C ARG A 44 -3.87 -9.30 -2.85
N LEU A 45 -3.76 -9.51 -4.17
CA LEU A 45 -4.43 -8.70 -5.19
C LEU A 45 -5.89 -9.10 -5.37
N ILE A 46 -6.33 -10.25 -4.84
CA ILE A 46 -7.71 -10.73 -5.03
C ILE A 46 -8.71 -9.66 -4.61
N SER A 47 -8.49 -8.99 -3.47
CA SER A 47 -9.35 -7.90 -2.97
C SER A 47 -9.46 -6.70 -3.92
N LEU A 48 -8.44 -6.44 -4.74
CA LEU A 48 -8.44 -5.35 -5.71
C LEU A 48 -9.23 -5.68 -6.99
N PHE A 49 -9.38 -6.96 -7.31
CA PHE A 49 -9.96 -7.45 -8.57
C PHE A 49 -11.27 -8.21 -8.41
N SER A 50 -11.59 -8.67 -7.21
CA SER A 50 -12.78 -9.49 -6.97
C SER A 50 -14.04 -8.62 -7.01
N GLU A 51 -14.90 -8.88 -7.99
CA GLU A 51 -16.34 -8.53 -7.92
C GLU A 51 -17.10 -9.51 -6.99
N LEU A 52 -16.42 -10.54 -6.48
CA LEU A 52 -17.00 -11.56 -5.62
C LEU A 52 -17.52 -10.92 -4.33
N ASN A 53 -18.79 -11.19 -4.05
CA ASN A 53 -19.52 -10.78 -2.86
C ASN A 53 -18.62 -10.90 -1.63
N LYS A 54 -18.27 -9.75 -1.06
CA LYS A 54 -17.55 -9.66 0.21
C LYS A 54 -18.42 -10.26 1.29
N GLU A 55 -18.23 -11.54 1.58
CA GLU A 55 -18.65 -12.07 2.87
C GLU A 55 -17.94 -11.22 3.93
N MET A 56 -18.77 -10.57 4.75
CA MET A 56 -18.39 -9.60 5.75
C MET A 56 -17.57 -10.26 6.86
N GLU A 57 -16.29 -10.54 6.62
CA GLU A 57 -15.32 -10.44 7.70
C GLU A 57 -15.29 -9.00 8.18
N SER A 58 -15.29 -8.82 9.50
CA SER A 58 -15.44 -7.55 10.22
C SER A 58 -14.79 -6.38 9.48
N ILE A 59 -15.60 -5.60 8.76
CA ILE A 59 -15.13 -4.46 7.99
C ILE A 59 -14.52 -3.48 8.99
N ASP A 60 -13.24 -3.16 8.78
CA ASP A 60 -12.55 -2.10 9.51
C ASP A 60 -13.43 -0.84 9.52
N ILE A 61 -13.69 -0.29 10.70
CA ILE A 61 -14.60 0.85 10.88
C ILE A 61 -14.14 2.03 9.99
N THR A 62 -12.83 2.24 9.87
CA THR A 62 -12.24 3.27 9.00
C THR A 62 -12.60 3.03 7.54
N ILE A 63 -12.56 1.78 7.08
CA ILE A 63 -12.95 1.41 5.70
C ILE A 63 -14.44 1.64 5.49
N ALA A 64 -15.30 1.28 6.45
CA ALA A 64 -16.74 1.52 6.36
C ALA A 64 -17.05 3.02 6.25
N GLU A 65 -16.40 3.85 7.06
CA GLU A 65 -16.52 5.31 7.00
C GLU A 65 -16.06 5.87 5.65
N LEU A 66 -14.90 5.42 5.14
CA LEU A 66 -14.38 5.85 3.83
C LEU A 66 -15.28 5.41 2.67
N ILE A 67 -15.92 4.24 2.74
CA ILE A 67 -16.92 3.80 1.75
C ILE A 67 -18.15 4.71 1.78
N SER A 68 -18.62 5.09 2.97
CA SER A 68 -19.75 6.02 3.12
C SER A 68 -19.42 7.39 2.54
N LEU A 69 -18.23 7.94 2.87
CA LEU A 69 -17.73 9.20 2.32
C LEU A 69 -17.63 9.14 0.80
N LYS A 70 -17.05 8.08 0.24
CA LYS A 70 -16.98 7.88 -1.22
C LYS A 70 -18.35 7.83 -1.87
N SER A 71 -19.30 7.15 -1.23
CA SER A 71 -20.69 7.04 -1.71
C SER A 71 -21.43 8.38 -1.71
N SER A 72 -21.05 9.31 -0.83
CA SER A 72 -21.54 10.70 -0.84
C SER A 72 -20.86 11.61 -1.89
N GLY A 73 -19.98 11.05 -2.73
CA GLY A 73 -19.30 11.77 -3.81
C GLY A 73 -17.92 12.32 -3.46
N LYS A 74 -17.35 11.94 -2.30
CA LYS A 74 -15.97 12.29 -1.95
C LYS A 74 -14.96 11.42 -2.72
N HIS A 75 -13.82 11.99 -3.06
CA HIS A 75 -12.65 11.30 -3.61
C HIS A 75 -11.66 10.98 -2.50
N ILE A 76 -11.36 9.70 -2.32
CA ILE A 76 -10.41 9.22 -1.31
C ILE A 76 -9.00 9.27 -1.90
N ILE A 77 -8.13 10.13 -1.38
CA ILE A 77 -6.74 10.30 -1.83
C ILE A 77 -5.83 9.63 -0.81
N VAL A 78 -5.07 8.63 -1.22
CA VAL A 78 -4.22 7.84 -0.33
C VAL A 78 -2.77 8.24 -0.48
N TYR A 79 -2.08 8.49 0.63
CA TYR A 79 -0.64 8.68 0.68
C TYR A 79 0.04 7.54 1.45
N MET A 80 0.95 6.84 0.78
CA MET A 80 1.68 5.68 1.30
C MET A 80 3.18 5.84 1.02
N PRO A 81 3.90 6.64 1.83
CA PRO A 81 5.34 6.74 1.71
C PRO A 81 6.03 5.47 2.19
N THR A 82 7.21 5.20 1.63
CA THR A 82 8.11 4.17 2.17
C THR A 82 8.73 4.63 3.49
N TYR A 83 9.11 3.65 4.33
CA TYR A 83 9.78 3.94 5.58
C TYR A 83 11.18 4.53 5.34
N ARG A 84 11.59 5.46 6.20
CA ARG A 84 12.91 6.09 6.19
C ARG A 84 13.59 5.90 7.54
N GLU A 85 14.83 5.44 7.53
CA GLU A 85 15.59 5.24 8.77
C GLU A 85 16.14 6.56 9.28
N GLU A 86 16.69 7.40 8.40
CA GLU A 86 17.35 8.65 8.76
C GLU A 86 16.36 9.71 9.27
N ILE A 87 16.76 10.42 10.33
CA ILE A 87 15.91 11.43 10.99
C ILE A 87 15.55 12.57 10.03
N ASP A 88 16.51 13.05 9.25
CA ASP A 88 16.28 14.15 8.31
C ASP A 88 15.32 13.75 7.18
N GLU A 89 15.37 12.50 6.73
CA GLU A 89 14.42 11.96 5.77
C GLU A 89 13.02 11.82 6.34
N ARG A 90 12.88 11.38 7.60
CA ARG A 90 11.57 11.35 8.29
C ARG A 90 10.96 12.74 8.40
N LYS A 91 11.75 13.76 8.77
CA LYS A 91 11.31 15.15 8.81
C LYS A 91 10.86 15.66 7.43
N LYS A 92 11.55 15.26 6.35
CA LYS A 92 11.10 15.57 4.98
C LYS A 92 9.73 14.94 4.70
N LEU A 93 9.52 13.68 5.07
CA LEU A 93 8.21 13.02 4.90
C LEU A 93 7.10 13.69 5.71
N GLU A 94 7.38 14.13 6.94
CA GLU A 94 6.43 14.88 7.77
C GLU A 94 6.06 16.24 7.15
N ASN A 95 7.04 16.95 6.61
CA ASN A 95 6.82 18.20 5.88
C ASN A 95 5.97 17.98 4.62
N GLN A 96 6.31 16.96 3.82
CA GLN A 96 5.54 16.60 2.63
C GLN A 96 4.10 16.24 2.98
N LEU A 97 3.89 15.47 4.04
CA LEU A 97 2.56 15.12 4.53
C LEU A 97 1.77 16.39 4.94
N THR A 98 2.43 17.36 5.58
CA THR A 98 1.84 18.65 5.94
C THR A 98 1.47 19.49 4.73
N GLU A 99 2.29 19.49 3.68
CA GLU A 99 2.01 20.19 2.42
C GLU A 99 0.84 19.54 1.67
N LEU A 100 0.83 18.21 1.55
CA LEU A 100 -0.29 17.46 0.98
C LEU A 100 -1.58 17.71 1.75
N PHE A 101 -1.51 17.72 3.09
CA PHE A 101 -2.63 18.12 3.94
C PHE A 101 -3.16 19.50 3.56
N LYS A 102 -2.30 20.52 3.50
CA LYS A 102 -2.71 21.89 3.14
C LYS A 102 -3.31 21.97 1.74
N LEU A 103 -2.85 21.13 0.81
CA LEU A 103 -3.36 21.07 -0.55
C LEU A 103 -4.77 20.47 -0.58
N PHE A 104 -4.98 19.33 0.06
CA PHE A 104 -6.26 18.60 0.02
C PHE A 104 -7.31 19.12 0.99
N SER A 105 -6.92 19.91 2.00
CA SER A 105 -7.87 20.51 2.96
C SER A 105 -8.66 21.69 2.40
N LYS A 106 -8.26 22.23 1.24
CA LYS A 106 -8.92 23.40 0.64
C LYS A 106 -10.22 23.07 -0.08
N GLY A 107 -10.59 21.79 -0.20
CA GLY A 107 -11.78 21.38 -0.94
C GLY A 107 -12.57 20.30 -0.23
N ASP A 108 -13.90 20.45 -0.21
CA ASP A 108 -14.80 19.50 0.42
C ASP A 108 -15.02 18.23 -0.41
N LYS A 109 -14.38 18.09 -1.57
CA LYS A 109 -14.52 16.91 -2.42
C LYS A 109 -13.52 15.82 -2.09
N PHE A 110 -12.47 16.10 -1.32
CA PHE A 110 -11.38 15.16 -1.07
C PHE A 110 -11.34 14.74 0.39
N VAL A 111 -11.01 13.48 0.61
CA VAL A 111 -10.66 12.94 1.93
C VAL A 111 -9.24 12.42 1.78
N PHE A 112 -8.32 13.00 2.55
CA PHE A 112 -6.91 12.63 2.50
C PHE A 112 -6.62 11.56 3.56
N VAL A 113 -6.12 10.42 3.12
CA VAL A 113 -5.82 9.29 4.00
C VAL A 113 -4.34 8.99 3.89
N TYR A 114 -3.65 8.90 5.02
CA TYR A 114 -2.23 8.50 5.01
C TYR A 114 -2.04 7.19 5.78
N LYS A 115 -1.15 6.34 5.26
CA LYS A 115 -0.66 5.14 5.92
C LYS A 115 0.86 5.22 5.94
N ALA A 116 1.40 5.55 7.10
CA ALA A 116 2.82 5.74 7.33
C ALA A 116 3.29 4.91 8.54
N HIS A 117 4.52 4.41 8.50
CA HIS A 117 5.16 3.72 9.63
C HIS A 117 5.97 4.67 10.51
N PHE A 118 5.68 5.97 10.48
CA PHE A 118 6.29 6.99 11.33
C PHE A 118 5.19 7.75 12.09
N ILE A 119 5.50 8.15 13.32
CA ILE A 119 4.60 8.96 14.16
C ILE A 119 4.79 10.41 13.74
N VAL A 120 3.70 11.07 13.36
CA VAL A 120 3.72 12.50 13.04
C VAL A 120 3.23 13.28 14.24
N SER A 121 4.15 13.91 14.97
CA SER A 121 3.82 14.64 16.20
C SER A 121 2.87 15.81 15.97
N ASP A 122 2.98 16.50 14.83
CA ASP A 122 2.26 17.76 14.56
C ASP A 122 0.86 17.56 13.97
N ILE A 123 0.62 16.44 13.26
CA ILE A 123 -0.70 16.16 12.65
C ILE A 123 -1.70 15.66 13.70
N ALA A 124 -1.24 15.05 14.79
CA ALA A 124 -2.10 14.66 15.90
C ALA A 124 -2.84 15.85 16.53
N GLN A 125 -2.26 17.05 16.50
CA GLN A 125 -2.90 18.29 16.99
C GLN A 125 -3.86 18.92 15.96
N THR A 126 -3.83 18.45 14.72
CA THR A 126 -4.57 19.02 13.59
C THR A 126 -5.57 18.00 13.02
N ARG A 127 -6.21 17.19 13.89
CA ARG A 127 -7.28 16.28 13.49
C ARG A 127 -8.45 17.08 12.93
N ASN A 128 -8.51 17.14 11.61
CA ASN A 128 -9.62 17.69 10.83
C ASN A 128 -10.38 16.52 10.20
N GLU A 129 -11.69 16.64 10.02
CA GLU A 129 -12.58 15.59 9.48
C GLU A 129 -12.16 15.08 8.10
N ASN A 130 -11.37 15.88 7.35
CA ASN A 130 -10.88 15.54 6.01
C ASN A 130 -9.50 14.83 5.98
N ILE A 131 -8.88 14.55 7.14
CA ILE A 131 -7.64 13.75 7.22
C ILE A 131 -7.85 12.52 8.09
N LEU A 132 -7.48 11.36 7.58
CA LEU A 132 -7.54 10.12 8.34
C LEU A 132 -6.18 9.41 8.30
N GLU A 133 -5.74 8.97 9.48
CA GLU A 133 -4.66 7.99 9.59
C GLU A 133 -5.25 6.60 9.40
N TYR A 134 -4.69 5.81 8.50
CA TYR A 134 -5.09 4.42 8.31
C TYR A 134 -4.10 3.49 9.00
N THR A 135 -4.50 2.98 10.16
CA THR A 135 -3.65 2.20 11.08
C THR A 135 -3.68 0.70 10.81
N ASN A 136 -4.66 0.22 10.04
CA ASN A 136 -4.75 -1.20 9.69
C ASN A 136 -3.49 -1.64 8.93
N PRO A 137 -2.84 -2.76 9.33
CA PRO A 137 -1.64 -3.24 8.66
C PRO A 137 -1.87 -3.55 7.18
N ASP A 138 -3.05 -4.06 6.81
CA ASP A 138 -3.40 -4.41 5.45
C ASP A 138 -3.82 -3.16 4.63
N PRO A 139 -3.03 -2.74 3.62
CA PRO A 139 -3.36 -1.59 2.79
C PRO A 139 -4.40 -1.90 1.70
N TYR A 140 -4.64 -3.16 1.33
CA TYR A 140 -5.41 -3.51 0.14
C TYR A 140 -6.88 -3.06 0.21
N PRO A 141 -7.58 -3.15 1.36
CA PRO A 141 -8.92 -2.58 1.51
C PRO A 141 -8.96 -1.07 1.23
N LEU A 142 -7.96 -0.33 1.71
CA LEU A 142 -7.83 1.11 1.46
C LEU A 142 -7.55 1.41 -0.01
N LEU A 143 -6.64 0.66 -0.63
CA LEU A 143 -6.32 0.80 -2.05
C LEU A 143 -7.54 0.53 -2.93
N GLU A 144 -8.34 -0.48 -2.60
CA GLU A 144 -9.55 -0.86 -3.36
C GLU A 144 -10.59 0.28 -3.46
N ILE A 145 -10.71 1.08 -2.40
CA ILE A 145 -11.66 2.19 -2.30
C ILE A 145 -11.04 3.53 -2.67
N SER A 146 -9.72 3.63 -2.77
CA SER A 146 -9.04 4.86 -3.14
C SER A 146 -9.43 5.36 -4.54
N SER A 147 -9.33 6.68 -4.75
CA SER A 147 -9.49 7.37 -6.04
C SER A 147 -8.14 7.78 -6.64
N ALA A 148 -7.11 7.89 -5.79
CA ALA A 148 -5.74 8.17 -6.18
C ALA A 148 -4.77 7.62 -5.13
N LEU A 149 -3.56 7.29 -5.58
CA LEU A 149 -2.44 6.89 -4.74
C LEU A 149 -1.26 7.83 -4.96
N ILE A 150 -0.70 8.33 -3.86
CA ILE A 150 0.54 9.07 -3.79
C ILE A 150 1.55 8.18 -3.06
N SER A 151 2.67 7.86 -3.69
CA SER A 151 3.73 7.04 -3.09
C SER A 151 5.08 7.43 -3.69
N ASP A 152 6.18 7.12 -3.02
CA ASP A 152 7.53 7.53 -3.41
C ASP A 152 8.28 6.45 -4.19
N TYR A 153 8.48 5.24 -3.64
CA TYR A 153 9.12 4.11 -4.37
C TYR A 153 8.63 2.73 -3.89
N SER A 154 7.37 2.62 -3.48
CA SER A 154 6.82 1.37 -2.93
C SER A 154 6.42 0.38 -4.03
N SER A 155 6.65 -0.92 -3.78
CA SER A 155 6.16 -2.00 -4.65
C SER A 155 4.64 -2.02 -4.78
N VAL A 156 3.92 -1.40 -3.83
CA VAL A 156 2.46 -1.25 -3.84
C VAL A 156 1.95 -0.54 -5.09
N ILE A 157 2.79 0.28 -5.74
CA ILE A 157 2.47 0.96 -7.00
C ILE A 157 2.17 -0.07 -8.10
N PHE A 158 2.94 -1.16 -8.18
CA PHE A 158 2.74 -2.21 -9.18
C PHE A 158 1.46 -3.02 -8.91
N ASP A 159 1.07 -3.13 -7.64
CA ASP A 159 -0.17 -3.79 -7.23
C ASP A 159 -1.40 -2.91 -7.50
N TYR A 160 -1.24 -1.59 -7.41
CA TYR A 160 -2.30 -0.59 -7.61
C TYR A 160 -2.53 -0.21 -9.09
N MET A 161 -1.46 -0.14 -9.90
CA MET A 161 -1.53 0.21 -11.32
C MET A 161 -2.52 -0.62 -12.15
N PRO A 162 -2.62 -1.95 -12.00
CA PRO A 162 -3.54 -2.76 -12.80
C PRO A 162 -5.00 -2.64 -12.33
N THR A 163 -5.30 -1.92 -11.26
CA THR A 163 -6.68 -1.72 -10.83
C THR A 163 -7.46 -0.92 -11.89
N LYS A 164 -8.57 -1.50 -12.40
CA LYS A 164 -9.37 -0.92 -13.50
C LYS A 164 -10.13 0.37 -13.11
N LYS A 165 -9.84 0.94 -11.95
CA LYS A 165 -10.59 2.03 -11.31
C LYS A 165 -9.85 3.36 -11.47
N ASN A 166 -9.76 3.93 -12.69
CA ASN A 166 -9.13 5.22 -13.03
C ASN A 166 -8.35 5.92 -11.89
N PRO A 167 -7.24 5.35 -11.40
CA PRO A 167 -6.61 5.90 -10.23
C PRO A 167 -5.47 6.82 -10.66
N TYR A 168 -5.47 8.05 -10.16
CA TYR A 168 -4.32 8.92 -10.36
C TYR A 168 -3.16 8.41 -9.49
N LEU A 169 -2.05 8.05 -10.15
CA LEU A 169 -0.80 7.68 -9.48
C LEU A 169 0.14 8.89 -9.49
N PHE A 170 0.53 9.34 -8.31
CA PHE A 170 1.56 10.37 -8.16
C PHE A 170 2.81 9.76 -7.55
N LEU A 171 3.88 9.74 -8.34
CA LEU A 171 5.21 9.34 -7.89
C LEU A 171 5.93 10.59 -7.36
N LEU A 172 6.19 10.64 -6.05
CA LEU A 172 7.02 11.69 -5.47
C LEU A 172 8.48 11.21 -5.51
N MET A 173 9.25 11.69 -6.49
CA MET A 173 10.70 11.53 -6.45
C MET A 173 11.26 12.50 -5.41
N ILE A 174 11.82 11.95 -4.33
CA ILE A 174 12.49 12.70 -3.24
C ILE A 174 13.99 12.75 -3.53
#